data_AF-A0AAD5PX29-F1
#
_entry.id   AF-A0AAD5PX29-F1
#
_cell.length_a   1.000
_cell.length_b   1.000
_cell.length_c   1.000
_cell.angle_alpha   90.00
_cell.angle_beta   90.00
_cell.angle_gamma   90.00
#
_symmetry.space_group_name_H-M   'P 1'
#
loop_
_entity.id
_entity.type
_entity.pdbx_description
1 polymer ?
#
loop_
_entity_poly.entity_id
_entity_poly.type
_entity_poly.pdbx_seq_one_letter_code
_entity_poly.pdbx_strand_id
1 'polypeptide(L)'
;MTSPTLKDVGHMAKFYGKNFSLWKFGCWVILEHHNLAPIVDGTEKKPVEVKNAEHVVTNQMQIDAWVKQDILARYYLTATIKNQQ
;
A
#
# COMPACT_ATOMS: atom_id res chain seq x y z
N MET A 1 1.15 16.54 -1.64
CA MET A 1 0.54 15.21 -1.43
C MET A 1 0.22 14.64 -2.80
N THR A 2 0.97 13.63 -3.24
CA THR A 2 0.75 12.95 -4.51
C THR A 2 -0.38 11.95 -4.31
N SER A 3 -1.54 12.26 -4.90
CA SER A 3 -2.61 11.27 -5.03
C SER A 3 -2.06 10.02 -5.73
N PRO A 4 -2.47 8.80 -5.35
CA PRO A 4 -2.15 7.61 -6.11
C PRO A 4 -2.48 7.86 -7.58
N THR A 5 -1.49 7.79 -8.47
CA THR A 5 -1.78 8.02 -9.89
C THR A 5 -2.02 6.67 -10.55
N LEU A 6 -3.22 6.47 -11.10
CA LEU A 6 -3.51 5.33 -11.98
C LEU A 6 -2.50 5.18 -13.12
N LYS A 7 -1.77 6.27 -13.43
CA LYS A 7 -0.69 6.29 -14.42
C LYS A 7 0.44 5.33 -14.06
N ASP A 8 0.80 5.20 -12.78
CA ASP A 8 1.92 4.36 -12.33
C ASP A 8 1.66 2.87 -12.63
N VAL A 9 0.38 2.45 -12.65
CA VAL A 9 -0.03 1.06 -12.92
C VAL A 9 -0.71 0.87 -14.28
N GLY A 10 -0.96 1.95 -15.02
CA GLY A 10 -1.76 1.91 -16.25
C GLY A 10 -1.12 1.12 -17.39
N HIS A 11 0.22 1.01 -17.39
CA HIS A 11 0.98 0.25 -18.37
C HIS A 11 1.13 -1.24 -18.00
N MET A 12 0.74 -1.63 -16.78
CA MET A 12 0.87 -3.01 -16.33
C MET A 12 -0.24 -3.91 -16.88
N ALA A 13 0.10 -5.15 -17.20
CA ALA A 13 -0.89 -6.18 -17.46
C ALA A 13 -1.70 -6.46 -16.19
N LYS A 14 -3.01 -6.18 -16.23
CA LYS A 14 -3.92 -6.50 -15.12
C LYS A 14 -3.94 -8.00 -14.84
N PHE A 15 -4.17 -8.38 -13.58
CA PHE A 15 -4.35 -9.78 -13.24
C PHE A 15 -5.61 -10.34 -13.89
N TYR A 16 -5.47 -11.42 -14.65
CA TYR A 16 -6.57 -12.11 -15.35
C TYR A 16 -6.69 -13.59 -14.99
N GLY A 17 -6.09 -14.01 -13.87
CA GLY A 17 -6.19 -15.38 -13.36
C GLY A 17 -5.11 -16.35 -13.85
N LYS A 18 -4.38 -16.04 -14.93
CA LYS A 18 -3.29 -16.91 -15.45
C LYS A 18 -1.90 -16.29 -15.38
N ASN A 19 -1.79 -14.97 -15.21
CA ASN A 19 -0.52 -14.23 -15.16
C ASN A 19 -0.02 -13.92 -13.75
N PHE A 20 -0.30 -14.78 -12.77
CA PHE A 20 -0.02 -14.48 -11.36
C PHE A 20 1.44 -14.07 -11.09
N SER A 21 2.42 -14.83 -11.59
CA SER A 21 3.84 -14.53 -11.34
C SER A 21 4.29 -13.19 -11.93
N LEU A 22 3.90 -12.91 -13.18
CA LEU A 22 4.24 -11.65 -13.85
C LEU A 22 3.53 -10.46 -13.20
N TRP A 23 2.24 -10.61 -12.87
CA TRP A 23 1.47 -9.59 -12.17
C TRP A 23 2.08 -9.31 -10.79
N LYS A 24 2.36 -10.35 -10.01
CA LYS A 24 2.96 -10.23 -8.67
C LYS A 24 4.30 -9.49 -8.73
N PHE A 25 5.17 -9.87 -9.67
CA PHE A 25 6.44 -9.19 -9.87
C PHE A 25 6.25 -7.69 -10.16
N GLY A 26 5.37 -7.35 -11.10
CA GLY A 26 5.10 -5.96 -11.44
C GLY A 26 4.49 -5.18 -10.26
N CYS A 27 3.60 -5.78 -9.47
CA CYS A 27 3.08 -5.15 -8.26
C CYS A 27 4.20 -4.89 -7.26
N TRP A 28 5.12 -5.84 -7.08
CA TRP A 28 6.23 -5.70 -6.15
C TRP A 28 7.16 -4.55 -6.52
N VAL A 29 7.51 -4.41 -7.81
CA VAL A 29 8.34 -3.30 -8.31
C VAL A 29 7.72 -1.94 -7.98
N ILE A 30 6.41 -1.78 -8.13
CA ILE A 30 5.73 -0.52 -7.80
C ILE A 30 5.68 -0.29 -6.29
N LEU A 31 5.39 -1.34 -5.52
CA LEU A 31 5.38 -1.24 -4.06
C LEU A 31 6.76 -0.85 -3.53
N GLU A 32 7.85 -1.41 -4.08
CA GLU A 32 9.22 -1.01 -3.75
C GLU A 32 9.50 0.45 -4.12
N HIS A 33 9.11 0.89 -5.33
CA HIS A 33 9.29 2.27 -5.78
C HIS A 33 8.63 3.30 -4.84
N HIS A 34 7.52 2.93 -4.21
CA HIS A 34 6.79 3.79 -3.27
C HIS A 34 7.08 3.51 -1.78
N ASN A 35 8.05 2.64 -1.46
CA ASN A 35 8.36 2.21 -0.09
C ASN A 35 7.16 1.57 0.65
N LEU A 36 6.35 0.81 -0.07
CA LEU A 36 5.14 0.14 0.42
C LEU A 36 5.33 -1.36 0.61
N ALA A 37 6.40 -1.96 0.09
CA ALA A 37 6.66 -3.39 0.23
C ALA A 37 6.64 -3.86 1.71
N PRO A 38 7.27 -3.15 2.68
CA PRO A 38 7.23 -3.54 4.09
C PRO A 38 5.83 -3.52 4.71
N ILE A 39 4.94 -2.66 4.20
CA ILE A 39 3.54 -2.60 4.65
C ILE A 39 2.79 -3.85 4.17
N VAL A 40 3.02 -4.26 2.93
CA VAL A 40 2.29 -5.38 2.30
C VAL A 40 2.79 -6.74 2.78
N ASP A 41 4.10 -6.91 3.00
CA ASP A 41 4.66 -8.15 3.53
C ASP A 41 4.54 -8.28 5.06
N GLY A 42 4.11 -7.21 5.73
CA GLY A 42 3.87 -7.18 7.18
C GLY A 42 5.13 -7.00 8.02
N THR A 43 6.27 -6.71 7.40
CA THR A 43 7.52 -6.32 8.10
C THR A 43 7.31 -5.02 8.88
N GLU A 44 6.59 -4.06 8.28
CA GLU A 44 6.19 -2.83 8.93
C GLU A 44 4.73 -2.89 9.39
N LYS A 45 4.54 -2.92 10.71
CA LYS A 45 3.21 -2.99 11.35
C LYS A 45 2.71 -1.62 11.74
N LYS A 46 1.39 -1.47 11.78
CA LYS A 46 0.72 -0.28 12.33
C LYS A 46 1.29 0.02 13.73
N PRO A 47 1.78 1.24 13.99
CA PRO A 47 2.25 1.62 15.31
C PRO A 47 1.15 1.48 16.36
N VAL A 48 1.52 0.96 17.53
CA VAL A 48 0.63 0.94 18.72
C VAL A 48 0.53 2.36 19.26
N GLU A 49 -0.65 2.75 19.75
CA GLU A 49 -0.84 4.04 20.41
C GLU A 49 0.09 4.19 21.61
N VAL A 50 0.83 5.30 21.65
CA VAL A 50 1.64 5.71 22.79
C VAL A 50 0.90 6.83 23.50
N LYS A 51 0.62 6.66 24.79
CA LYS A 51 -0.11 7.64 25.61
C LYS A 51 0.84 8.28 26.63
N ASN A 52 0.71 9.58 26.85
CA ASN A 52 1.40 10.27 27.94
C ASN A 52 0.70 10.05 29.30
N ALA A 53 1.19 10.72 30.35
CA ALA A 53 0.64 10.61 31.71
C ALA A 53 -0.83 11.06 31.80
N GLU A 54 -1.26 11.98 30.93
CA GLU A 54 -2.63 12.48 30.83
C GLU A 54 -3.53 11.63 29.90
N HIS A 55 -3.08 10.44 29.51
CA HIS A 55 -3.77 9.53 28.59
C HIS A 55 -3.99 10.07 27.15
N VAL A 56 -3.23 11.09 26.74
CA VAL A 56 -3.27 11.65 25.38
C VAL A 56 -2.33 10.87 24.47
N VAL A 57 -2.82 10.49 23.28
CA VAL A 57 -2.02 9.80 22.25
C VAL A 57 -1.00 10.77 21.64
N THR A 58 0.28 10.43 21.74
CA THR A 58 1.40 11.30 21.31
C THR A 58 1.94 10.95 19.92
N ASN A 59 1.65 9.76 19.41
CA ASN A 59 2.16 9.26 18.13
C ASN A 59 1.10 9.21 17.01
N GLN A 60 -0.01 9.94 17.14
CA GLN A 60 -1.11 9.93 16.16
C GLN A 60 -0.61 10.22 14.73
N MET A 61 0.32 11.16 14.58
CA MET A 61 0.89 11.50 13.27
C MET A 61 1.61 10.32 12.59
N GLN A 62 2.28 9.46 13.36
CA GLN A 62 2.94 8.27 12.84
C GLN A 62 1.92 7.19 12.46
N ILE A 63 0.87 7.04 13.26
CA ILE A 63 -0.25 6.13 12.96
C ILE A 63 -0.93 6.56 11.65
N ASP A 64 -1.21 7.85 11.50
CA ASP A 64 -1.85 8.40 10.30
C ASP A 64 -0.98 8.25 9.05
N ALA A 65 0.35 8.40 9.20
CA ALA A 65 1.29 8.17 8.11
C ALA A 65 1.27 6.72 7.64
N TRP A 66 1.35 5.76 8.56
CA TRP A 66 1.27 4.33 8.26
C TRP A 66 -0.08 3.99 7.58
N VAL A 67 -1.19 4.51 8.10
CA VAL A 67 -2.53 4.29 7.53
C VAL A 67 -2.62 4.82 6.09
N LYS A 68 -2.01 5.96 5.79
CA LYS A 68 -1.96 6.48 4.41
C LYS A 68 -1.16 5.57 3.48
N GLN A 69 -0.04 5.01 3.93
CA GLN A 69 0.76 4.07 3.14
C GLN A 69 0.00 2.76 2.90
N ASP A 70 -0.68 2.22 3.91
CA ASP A 70 -1.53 1.04 3.78
C ASP A 70 -2.68 1.25 2.78
N ILE A 71 -3.36 2.39 2.85
CA ILE A 71 -4.40 2.76 1.86
C ILE A 71 -3.80 2.82 0.45
N LEU A 72 -2.62 3.42 0.29
CA LEU A 72 -1.95 3.55 -1.00
C LEU A 72 -1.54 2.17 -1.56
N ALA A 73 -1.01 1.28 -0.73
CA ALA A 73 -0.65 -0.07 -1.12
C ALA A 73 -1.87 -0.87 -1.60
N ARG A 74 -2.97 -0.82 -0.84
CA ARG A 74 -4.25 -1.45 -1.21
C ARG A 74 -4.81 -0.88 -2.51
N TYR A 75 -4.65 0.43 -2.73
CA TYR A 75 -5.05 1.07 -3.99
C TYR A 75 -4.29 0.52 -5.20
N TYR A 76 -2.95 0.46 -5.14
CA TYR A 76 -2.16 -0.09 -6.26
C TYR A 76 -2.51 -1.55 -6.54
N LEU A 77 -2.65 -2.38 -5.50
CA LEU A 77 -3.02 -3.79 -5.67
C LEU A 77 -4.39 -3.94 -6.35
N THR A 78 -5.40 -3.20 -5.87
CA THR A 78 -6.75 -3.28 -6.44
C THR A 78 -6.84 -2.72 -7.86
N ALA A 79 -6.11 -1.63 -8.17
CA ALA A 79 -6.08 -1.03 -9.50
C ALA A 79 -5.48 -1.95 -10.59
N THR A 80 -4.64 -2.91 -10.18
CA THR A 80 -3.99 -3.87 -11.09
C THR A 80 -4.78 -5.16 -11.28
N ILE A 81 -5.97 -5.30 -10.69
CA ILE A 81 -6.84 -6.46 -10.91
C ILE A 81 -7.81 -6.15 -12.04
N LYS A 82 -8.10 -7.14 -12.91
CA LYS A 82 -9.11 -6.99 -13.96
C LYS A 82 -10.49 -6.95 -13.29
N ASN A 83 -11.24 -5.87 -13.50
CA ASN A 83 -12.63 -5.80 -13.07
C ASN A 83 -13.41 -6.92 -13.77
N GLN A 84 -14.17 -7.71 -13.00
CA GLN A 84 -15.23 -8.53 -13.57
C GLN A 84 -16.33 -7.58 -14.05
N GLN A 85 -16.38 -7.34 -15.36
CA GLN A 85 -17.58 -6.85 -16.04
C GLN A 85 -18.41 -8.06 -16.45
#